data_AF-A0A932NMK9-F1
#
_entry.id   AF-A0A932NMK9-F1
#
_cell.length_a   1.000
_cell.length_b   1.000
_cell.length_c   1.000
_cell.angle_alpha   90.00
_cell.angle_beta   90.00
_cell.angle_gamma   90.00
#
_symmetry.space_group_name_H-M   'P 1'
#
loop_
_entity.id
_entity.type
_entity.pdbx_description
1 polymer ?
#
loop_
_entity_poly.entity_id
_entity_poly.type
_entity_poly.pdbx_seq_one_letter_code
_entity_poly.pdbx_strand_id
1 'polypeptide(L)' 'MIYEVYKQLQGKAGPRQRKNPQLGLTHNIGGRPGSFTCSVAIFGR' A
#
# COMPACT_ATOMS: atom_id res chain seq x y z
N MET A 1 -1.37 -3.39 -5.00
CA MET A 1 -0.56 -2.63 -4.02
C MET A 1 -1.25 -2.54 -2.66
N ILE A 2 -2.49 -2.03 -2.59
CA ILE A 2 -3.26 -1.87 -1.34
C ILE A 2 -3.47 -3.16 -0.55
N TYR A 3 -3.69 -4.30 -1.21
CA TYR A 3 -3.90 -5.60 -0.56
C TYR A 3 -2.71 -6.05 0.30
N GLU A 4 -1.47 -5.75 -0.13
CA GLU A 4 -0.29 -6.09 0.66
C GLU A 4 -0.21 -5.21 1.90
N VAL A 5 -0.40 -3.89 1.77
CA VAL A 5 -0.48 -2.97 2.93
C VAL A 5 -1.57 -3.42 3.91
N TYR A 6 -2.74 -3.78 3.41
CA TYR A 6 -3.84 -4.26 4.23
C TYR A 6 -3.48 -5.56 4.97
N LYS A 7 -2.88 -6.54 4.29
CA LYS A 7 -2.42 -7.79 4.92
C LYS A 7 -1.31 -7.54 5.94
N GLN A 8 -0.41 -6.59 5.69
CA GLN A 8 0.64 -6.21 6.63
C GLN A 8 0.05 -5.61 7.91
N LEU A 9 -0.88 -4.65 7.79
CA LEU A 9 -1.57 -4.04 8.94
C LEU A 9 -2.40 -5.05 9.74
N GLN A 10 -2.97 -6.06 9.08
CA GLN A 10 -3.72 -7.14 9.73
C GLN A 10 -2.85 -8.20 10.41
N GLY A 11 -1.54 -8.25 10.15
CA GLY A 11 -0.68 -9.34 10.63
C GLY A 11 -0.80 -10.63 9.80
N LYS A 12 -1.28 -10.55 8.56
CA LYS A 12 -1.58 -11.70 7.68
C LYS A 12 -0.68 -11.78 6.45
N ALA A 13 0.50 -11.17 6.48
CA ALA A 13 1.43 -11.16 5.35
C ALA A 13 2.43 -12.34 5.32
N GLY A 14 2.27 -13.33 6.21
CA GLY A 14 3.07 -14.56 6.22
C GLY A 14 4.57 -14.27 6.36
N PRO A 15 5.45 -14.92 5.58
CA PRO A 15 6.89 -14.69 5.65
C PRO A 15 7.34 -13.24 5.38
N ARG A 16 6.48 -12.41 4.76
CA ARG A 16 6.76 -11.00 4.47
C ARG A 16 6.34 -10.05 5.59
N GLN A 17 5.76 -10.56 6.68
CA GLN A 17 5.18 -9.75 7.75
C GLN A 17 6.22 -8.82 8.38
N ARG A 18 5.93 -7.51 8.31
CA ARG A 18 6.72 -6.48 8.98
C ARG A 18 6.39 -6.46 10.47
N LYS A 19 7.37 -6.07 11.30
CA LYS A 19 7.22 -5.93 12.74
C LYS A 19 6.38 -4.70 13.06
N ASN A 20 5.24 -4.90 13.73
CA ASN A 20 4.35 -3.86 14.25
C ASN A 20 4.03 -2.69 13.26
N PRO A 21 3.51 -2.96 12.05
CA PRO A 21 3.12 -1.89 11.13
C PRO A 21 1.86 -1.18 11.65
N GLN A 22 1.94 0.14 11.75
CA GLN A 22 0.85 1.01 12.25
C GLN A 22 0.19 1.82 11.13
N LEU A 23 1.00 2.20 10.13
CA LEU A 23 0.56 2.94 8.96
C LEU A 23 1.15 2.31 7.70
N GLY A 24 0.43 2.41 6.58
CA GLY A 24 0.94 2.05 5.27
C GLY A 24 0.44 3.00 4.20
N LEU A 25 1.32 3.30 3.25
CA LEU A 25 1.03 4.18 2.11
C LEU A 25 1.05 3.37 0.82
N THR A 26 0.09 3.64 -0.05
CA THR A 26 0.16 3.23 -1.45
C THR A 26 0.20 4.44 -2.36
N HIS A 27 1.09 4.40 -3.34
CA HIS A 27 1.14 5.36 -4.43
C HIS A 27 1.11 4.60 -5.74
N ASN A 28 0.11 4.86 -6.58
CA ASN A 28 0.06 4.33 -7.93
C ASN A 28 0.07 5.46 -8.95
N ILE A 29 0.40 5.10 -10.18
CA ILE A 29 0.31 5.97 -11.34
C ILE A 29 -0.32 5.18 -12.48
N GLY A 30 -1.22 5.82 -13.22
CA GLY A 30 -1.84 5.27 -14.41
C GLY A 30 -1.96 6.33 -15.49
N GLY A 31 -1.91 5.91 -16.76
CA GLY A 31 -1.98 6.81 -17.91
C GLY A 31 -0.86 6.54 -18.91
N ARG A 32 -0.53 7.57 -19.70
CA ARG A 32 0.51 7.53 -20.74
C ARG A 32 1.61 8.54 -20.42
N PRO A 33 2.83 8.39 -20.96
CA PRO A 33 3.86 9.42 -20.83
C PRO A 33 3.33 10.80 -21.23
N GLY A 34 3.44 11.78 -20.33
CA GLY A 34 2.92 13.15 -20.52
C GLY A 34 1.45 13.38 -20.13
N SER A 35 0.69 12.33 -19.79
CA SER A 35 -0.68 12.45 -19.29
C SER A 35 -1.00 11.29 -18.34
N PHE A 36 -0.85 11.53 -17.05
CA PHE A 36 -1.04 10.54 -16.01
C PHE A 36 -1.82 11.09 -14.83
N THR A 37 -2.47 10.17 -14.11
CA THR A 37 -3.14 10.43 -12.85
C THR A 37 -2.51 9.53 -11.79
N CYS A 38 -2.20 10.12 -10.65
CA CYS A 38 -1.66 9.42 -9.50
C CYS A 38 -2.75 9.23 -8.46
N SER A 39 -2.73 8.10 -7.75
CA SER A 39 -3.52 7.89 -6.55
C SER A 39 -2.59 7.63 -5.37
N VAL A 40 -2.81 8.37 -4.28
CA VAL A 40 -2.10 8.20 -3.01
C VAL A 40 -3.13 7.94 -1.92
N ALA A 41 -2.90 6.91 -1.11
CA ALA A 41 -3.74 6.60 0.03
C ALA A 41 -2.90 6.14 1.22
N ILE A 42 -3.33 6.53 2.43
CA ILE A 42 -2.73 6.15 3.71
C ILE A 42 -3.76 5.34 4.51
N PHE A 43 -3.33 4.22 5.07
CA PHE A 43 -4.15 3.31 5.86
C PHE A 43 -3.54 3.15 7.25
N GLY A 44 -4.39 3.15 8.28
CA GLY A 44 -4.02 2.83 9.66
C GLY A 44 -4.72 1.56 10.14
N ARG A 45 -4.20 1.02 11.24
CA ARG A 45 -4.82 -0.11 11.96
C ARG A 45 -5.91 0.37 12.92
#